data_AF-A0A2D7V0V8-F1
#
_entry.id   AF-A0A2D7V0V8-F1
#
_cell.length_a   1.000
_cell.length_b   1.000
_cell.length_c   1.000
_cell.angle_alpha   90.00
_cell.angle_beta   90.00
_cell.angle_gamma   90.00
#
_symmetry.space_group_name_H-M   'P 1'
#
loop_
_entity.id
_entity.type
_entity.pdbx_description
1 polymer ?
#
loop_
_entity_poly.entity_id
_entity_poly.type
_entity_poly.pdbx_seq_one_letter_code
_entity_poly.pdbx_strand_id
1 'polypeptide(L)'
;RYEWRIDSPTGTVVSTMPNLTYKPTPGLHLIHLTVVDQRGGISTDSVNITSLSSSPRLSSLMYEPSGITADVQVQMVISVILDDPDGTTDQVQARIAMNGLGDIFSLNDNGSGADSLAGDGIWTGSIPWTPPGTGYAKIEAWATDGDTVSLPISVQIEVIGPVDSGGLFSSIMEDFANIVFAILAMLGIFGATFMLNRRRNMQRDLDLIQSWSTIPGEATQSWDGTSEVVAAEAELEANRSTEETAVVENTEGNQESNEGKIRGSDLDWDSV
;
A
#
# COMPACT_ATOMS: atom_id res chain seq x y z
N ARG A 1 20.37 -56.75 41.09
CA ARG A 1 20.45 -56.26 39.69
C ARG A 1 19.04 -56.18 39.15
N TYR A 2 18.72 -55.12 38.42
CA TYR A 2 17.44 -54.98 37.73
C TYR A 2 17.68 -55.23 36.23
N GLU A 3 16.71 -55.81 35.55
CA GLU A 3 16.66 -55.94 34.11
C GLU A 3 15.25 -55.59 33.64
N TRP A 4 15.14 -54.49 32.91
CA TRP A 4 13.90 -54.09 32.26
C TRP A 4 13.87 -54.59 30.83
N ARG A 5 12.75 -55.18 30.41
CA ARG A 5 12.50 -55.62 29.02
C ARG A 5 11.10 -55.16 28.60
N ILE A 6 10.93 -54.85 27.32
CA ILE A 6 9.67 -54.37 26.75
C ILE A 6 9.19 -55.38 25.71
N ASP A 7 7.88 -55.63 25.69
CA ASP A 7 7.08 -56.52 24.83
C ASP A 7 7.36 -58.01 24.93
N SER A 8 8.61 -58.38 25.25
CA SER A 8 9.04 -59.76 25.39
C SER A 8 9.84 -59.97 26.67
N PRO A 9 9.50 -60.99 27.49
CA PRO A 9 10.26 -61.33 28.68
C PRO A 9 11.66 -61.89 28.36
N THR A 10 11.88 -62.34 27.12
CA THR A 10 13.20 -62.79 26.62
C THR A 10 13.84 -61.78 25.67
N GLY A 11 13.23 -60.60 25.49
CA GLY A 11 13.70 -59.52 24.62
C GLY A 11 14.99 -58.85 25.10
N THR A 12 15.43 -57.79 24.43
CA THR A 12 16.65 -57.07 24.84
C THR A 12 16.46 -56.37 26.19
N VAL A 13 17.52 -56.32 27.00
CA VAL A 13 17.50 -55.55 28.26
C VAL A 13 17.62 -54.07 27.92
N VAL A 14 16.55 -53.32 28.19
CA VAL A 14 16.43 -51.89 27.89
C VAL A 14 17.08 -51.03 28.99
N SER A 15 17.04 -51.48 30.24
CA SER A 15 17.68 -50.78 31.36
C SER A 15 18.04 -51.74 32.48
N THR A 16 19.02 -51.35 33.30
CA THR A 16 19.39 -52.05 34.55
C THR A 16 19.29 -51.18 35.80
N MET A 17 18.78 -49.96 35.66
CA MET A 17 18.53 -49.04 36.75
C MET A 17 17.30 -49.46 37.56
N PRO A 18 17.19 -49.07 38.84
CA PRO A 18 16.00 -49.37 39.64
C PRO A 18 14.74 -48.67 39.11
N ASN A 19 14.89 -47.54 38.42
CA ASN A 19 13.81 -46.79 37.79
C ASN A 19 13.99 -46.78 36.27
N LEU A 20 12.89 -46.94 35.54
CA LEU A 20 12.84 -46.82 34.08
C LEU A 20 11.87 -45.69 33.70
N THR A 21 12.33 -44.77 32.86
CA THR A 21 11.46 -43.85 32.13
C THR A 21 11.28 -44.38 30.72
N TYR A 22 10.03 -44.68 30.36
CA TYR A 22 9.67 -45.21 29.06
C TYR A 22 8.55 -44.35 28.46
N LYS A 23 8.71 -43.95 27.20
CA LYS A 23 7.68 -43.26 26.41
C LYS A 23 7.10 -44.25 25.41
N PRO A 24 5.94 -44.88 25.69
CA PRO A 24 5.32 -45.82 24.77
C PRO A 24 4.74 -45.08 23.56
N THR A 25 4.93 -45.63 22.37
CA THR A 25 4.12 -45.25 21.19
C THR A 25 2.67 -45.71 21.39
N PRO A 26 1.69 -45.20 20.64
CA PRO A 26 0.33 -45.74 20.65
C PRO A 26 0.33 -47.26 20.45
N GLY A 27 -0.46 -47.97 21.26
CA GLY A 27 -0.53 -49.44 21.24
C GLY A 27 -0.41 -50.09 22.62
N LEU A 28 -0.40 -51.43 22.62
CA LEU A 28 -0.19 -52.25 23.81
C LEU A 28 1.29 -52.51 24.01
N HIS A 29 1.79 -52.19 25.20
CA HIS A 29 3.17 -52.44 25.64
C HIS A 29 3.16 -53.31 26.88
N LEU A 30 4.00 -54.35 26.88
CA LEU A 30 4.15 -55.23 28.04
C LEU A 30 5.53 -54.98 28.67
N ILE A 31 5.55 -54.40 29.87
CA ILE A 31 6.78 -54.09 30.58
C ILE A 31 7.11 -55.23 31.53
N HIS A 32 8.31 -55.78 31.41
CA HIS A 32 8.84 -56.82 32.27
C HIS A 32 9.98 -56.27 33.14
N LEU A 33 9.91 -56.55 34.44
CA LEU A 33 10.99 -56.28 35.38
C LEU A 33 11.49 -57.61 35.95
N THR A 34 12.76 -57.91 35.72
CA THR A 34 13.46 -59.02 36.39
C THR A 34 14.43 -58.46 37.42
N VAL A 35 14.30 -58.91 38.66
CA VAL A 35 15.18 -58.56 39.78
C VAL A 35 15.99 -59.78 40.18
N VAL A 36 17.31 -59.63 40.19
CA VAL A 36 18.25 -60.65 40.67
C VAL A 36 18.88 -60.18 41.97
N ASP A 37 18.73 -60.95 43.05
CA ASP A 37 19.34 -60.64 44.34
C ASP A 37 20.85 -60.98 44.36
N GLN A 38 21.53 -60.67 45.47
CA GLN A 38 22.98 -60.94 45.62
C GLN A 38 23.32 -62.43 45.75
N ARG A 39 22.33 -63.28 46.02
CA ARG A 39 22.45 -64.72 46.18
C ARG A 39 22.07 -65.48 44.89
N GLY A 40 21.73 -64.75 43.82
CA GLY A 40 21.33 -65.31 42.53
C GLY A 40 19.83 -65.67 42.44
N GLY A 41 19.02 -65.34 43.43
CA GLY A 41 17.56 -65.48 43.37
C GLY A 41 16.97 -64.53 42.34
N ILE A 42 16.02 -65.01 41.53
CA ILE A 42 15.42 -64.26 40.43
C ILE A 42 13.92 -64.12 40.69
N SER A 43 13.39 -62.92 40.55
CA SER A 43 11.95 -62.63 40.54
C SER A 43 11.61 -61.79 39.32
N THR A 44 10.55 -62.14 38.61
CA THR A 44 10.07 -61.40 37.44
C THR A 44 8.63 -60.98 37.66
N ASP A 45 8.31 -59.74 37.30
CA ASP A 45 6.95 -59.20 37.29
C ASP A 45 6.69 -58.44 35.99
N SER A 46 5.43 -58.25 35.63
CA SER A 46 5.05 -57.59 34.38
C SER A 46 3.76 -56.78 34.44
N VAL A 47 3.73 -55.66 33.72
CA VAL A 47 2.58 -54.75 33.65
C VAL A 47 2.20 -54.48 32.20
N ASN A 48 0.90 -54.53 31.91
CA ASN A 48 0.34 -54.10 30.64
C ASN A 48 0.06 -52.60 30.68
N ILE A 49 0.53 -51.88 29.67
CA ILE A 49 0.23 -50.47 29.45
C ILE A 49 -0.35 -50.32 28.05
N THR A 50 -1.50 -49.69 27.96
CA THR A 50 -2.08 -49.31 26.67
C THR A 50 -1.92 -47.81 26.51
N SER A 51 -1.16 -47.40 25.50
CA SER A 51 -1.11 -46.00 25.06
C SER A 51 -2.14 -45.80 23.95
N LEU A 52 -2.94 -44.74 24.06
CA LEU A 52 -3.89 -44.35 23.02
C LEU A 52 -3.23 -43.36 22.08
N SER A 53 -3.75 -43.27 20.86
CA SER A 53 -3.36 -42.24 19.91
C SER A 53 -3.98 -40.88 20.25
N SER A 54 -3.23 -39.81 20.00
CA SER A 54 -3.70 -38.43 20.05
C SER A 54 -4.06 -37.91 18.66
N SER A 55 -4.47 -36.64 18.58
CA SER A 55 -4.69 -35.95 17.32
C SER A 55 -3.79 -34.73 17.29
N PRO A 56 -3.13 -34.45 16.15
CA PRO A 56 -2.24 -33.31 16.05
C PRO A 56 -2.98 -32.00 16.20
N ARG A 57 -2.33 -31.03 16.83
CA ARG A 57 -2.84 -29.67 16.97
C ARG A 57 -1.79 -28.68 16.50
N LEU A 58 -2.18 -27.80 15.58
CA LEU A 58 -1.33 -26.72 15.12
C LEU A 58 -1.64 -25.42 15.86
N SER A 59 -0.60 -24.62 16.08
CA SER A 59 -0.71 -23.28 16.63
C SER A 59 0.35 -22.35 16.03
N SER A 60 0.17 -21.04 16.23
CA SER A 60 1.17 -20.01 15.88
C SER A 60 1.68 -20.08 14.44
N LEU A 61 0.78 -19.91 13.46
CA LEU A 61 1.18 -19.77 12.06
C LEU A 61 1.94 -18.45 11.87
N MET A 62 3.20 -18.56 11.47
CA MET A 62 4.12 -17.47 11.17
C MET A 62 4.53 -17.51 9.70
N TYR A 63 4.79 -16.35 9.11
CA TYR A 63 5.20 -16.24 7.72
C TYR A 63 6.16 -15.07 7.51
N GLU A 64 7.06 -15.21 6.53
CA GLU A 64 8.00 -14.18 6.09
C GLU A 64 8.20 -14.28 4.57
N PRO A 65 8.34 -13.16 3.84
CA PRO A 65 8.24 -11.77 4.29
C PRO A 65 6.79 -11.30 4.50
N SER A 66 6.62 -10.23 5.28
CA SER A 66 5.31 -9.62 5.53
C SER A 66 4.83 -8.69 4.41
N GLY A 67 5.74 -8.15 3.60
CA GLY A 67 5.44 -7.28 2.46
C GLY A 67 5.56 -8.06 1.16
N ILE A 68 4.46 -8.16 0.41
CA ILE A 68 4.38 -8.97 -0.81
C ILE A 68 3.93 -8.10 -1.97
N THR A 69 4.70 -8.10 -3.05
CA THR A 69 4.38 -7.35 -4.26
C THR A 69 3.84 -8.28 -5.35
N ALA A 70 2.76 -7.85 -5.99
CA ALA A 70 2.18 -8.50 -7.16
C ALA A 70 3.22 -8.73 -8.26
N ASP A 71 3.13 -9.88 -8.95
CA ASP A 71 3.94 -10.23 -10.12
C ASP A 71 5.47 -10.30 -9.88
N VAL A 72 5.91 -10.28 -8.61
CA VAL A 72 7.30 -10.46 -8.19
C VAL A 72 7.45 -11.81 -7.51
N GLN A 73 8.41 -12.63 -7.96
CA GLN A 73 8.72 -13.88 -7.29
C GLN A 73 9.36 -13.60 -5.92
N VAL A 74 8.79 -14.20 -4.88
CA VAL A 74 9.28 -14.11 -3.50
C VAL A 74 9.46 -15.52 -2.93
N GLN A 75 10.48 -15.69 -2.09
CA GLN A 75 10.64 -16.91 -1.29
C GLN A 75 9.80 -16.74 -0.02
N MET A 76 8.67 -17.44 0.06
CA MET A 76 7.85 -17.47 1.27
C MET A 76 8.40 -18.50 2.24
N VAL A 77 8.60 -18.11 3.49
CA VAL A 77 8.92 -19.02 4.61
C VAL A 77 7.70 -19.07 5.51
N ILE A 78 7.24 -20.27 5.85
CA ILE A 78 6.06 -20.51 6.68
C ILE A 78 6.46 -21.47 7.80
N SER A 79 6.09 -21.12 9.03
CA SER A 79 6.36 -21.90 10.24
C SER A 79 5.09 -22.09 11.07
N VAL A 80 4.96 -23.24 11.71
CA VAL A 80 3.87 -23.57 12.64
C VAL A 80 4.40 -24.37 13.83
N ILE A 81 3.73 -24.27 14.98
CA ILE A 81 4.04 -25.11 16.14
C ILE A 81 3.10 -26.31 16.13
N LEU A 82 3.66 -27.52 16.24
CA LEU A 82 2.92 -28.78 16.34
C LEU A 82 2.90 -29.27 17.79
N ASP A 83 1.71 -29.54 18.31
CA ASP A 83 1.47 -30.21 19.57
C ASP A 83 0.82 -31.58 19.28
N ASP A 84 1.59 -32.64 19.51
CA ASP A 84 1.16 -34.03 19.36
C ASP A 84 1.74 -34.92 20.49
N PRO A 85 0.97 -35.20 21.54
CA PRO A 85 1.46 -35.86 22.75
C PRO A 85 2.06 -37.26 22.56
N ASP A 86 1.55 -38.04 21.60
CA ASP A 86 2.07 -39.38 21.29
C ASP A 86 3.20 -39.37 20.25
N GLY A 87 3.40 -38.24 19.57
CA GLY A 87 4.49 -37.98 18.64
C GLY A 87 4.42 -38.84 17.38
N THR A 88 3.23 -39.22 16.93
CA THR A 88 3.05 -40.05 15.72
C THR A 88 2.83 -39.25 14.45
N THR A 89 2.60 -37.93 14.56
CA THR A 89 2.46 -37.04 13.39
C THR A 89 3.69 -37.12 12.49
N ASP A 90 3.45 -37.50 11.23
CA ASP A 90 4.49 -37.72 10.24
C ASP A 90 4.50 -36.68 9.12
N GLN A 91 3.40 -35.93 8.94
CA GLN A 91 3.27 -34.95 7.87
C GLN A 91 2.64 -33.65 8.34
N VAL A 92 3.35 -32.54 8.09
CA VAL A 92 2.79 -31.19 8.20
C VAL A 92 2.89 -30.51 6.84
N GLN A 93 1.78 -29.96 6.38
CA GLN A 93 1.66 -29.33 5.06
C GLN A 93 1.14 -27.90 5.20
N ALA A 94 1.54 -27.05 4.26
CA ALA A 94 1.02 -25.72 4.10
C ALA A 94 0.61 -25.47 2.66
N ARG A 95 -0.37 -24.58 2.48
CA ARG A 95 -0.86 -24.10 1.21
C ARG A 95 -0.86 -22.59 1.21
N ILE A 96 -0.35 -22.00 0.14
CA ILE A 96 -0.50 -20.58 -0.15
C ILE A 96 -1.35 -20.42 -1.40
N ALA A 97 -2.46 -19.68 -1.30
CA ALA A 97 -3.40 -19.54 -2.41
C ALA A 97 -3.96 -18.12 -2.53
N MET A 98 -4.11 -17.66 -3.76
CA MET A 98 -4.75 -16.40 -4.12
C MET A 98 -5.78 -16.66 -5.22
N ASN A 99 -6.99 -16.12 -5.08
CA ASN A 99 -8.10 -16.36 -6.02
C ASN A 99 -8.40 -17.86 -6.26
N GLY A 100 -8.14 -18.70 -5.25
CA GLY A 100 -8.33 -20.16 -5.32
C GLY A 100 -7.18 -20.93 -5.98
N LEU A 101 -6.24 -20.25 -6.66
CA LEU A 101 -5.03 -20.84 -7.23
C LEU A 101 -3.92 -20.83 -6.19
N GLY A 102 -3.27 -21.97 -5.98
CA GLY A 102 -2.22 -22.06 -4.98
C GLY A 102 -1.59 -23.43 -4.90
N ASP A 103 -0.39 -23.46 -4.32
CA ASP A 103 0.47 -24.64 -4.23
C ASP A 103 0.52 -25.16 -2.79
N ILE A 104 0.67 -26.47 -2.67
CA ILE A 104 0.85 -27.18 -1.39
C ILE A 104 2.31 -27.61 -1.29
N PHE A 105 2.91 -27.41 -0.12
CA PHE A 105 4.27 -27.82 0.17
C PHE A 105 4.38 -28.36 1.61
N SER A 106 5.41 -29.16 1.86
CA SER A 106 5.64 -29.77 3.17
C SER A 106 6.48 -28.85 4.07
N LEU A 107 6.16 -28.86 5.35
CA LEU A 107 6.99 -28.31 6.42
C LEU A 107 7.84 -29.44 7.03
N ASN A 108 8.92 -29.11 7.74
CA ASN A 108 9.79 -30.08 8.41
C ASN A 108 10.37 -29.50 9.71
N ASP A 109 10.75 -30.38 10.64
CA ASP A 109 11.37 -30.09 11.95
C ASP A 109 12.67 -30.93 12.09
N ASN A 110 13.50 -30.93 11.04
CA ASN A 110 14.71 -31.77 10.95
C ASN A 110 16.02 -30.98 10.92
N GLY A 111 15.96 -29.68 11.14
CA GLY A 111 17.10 -28.75 11.12
C GLY A 111 17.68 -28.52 9.73
N SER A 112 16.88 -28.65 8.67
CA SER A 112 17.35 -28.47 7.29
C SER A 112 16.48 -27.51 6.46
N GLY A 113 17.08 -26.96 5.41
CA GLY A 113 16.39 -26.03 4.52
C GLY A 113 16.02 -24.73 5.23
N ALA A 114 14.72 -24.47 5.36
CA ALA A 114 14.20 -23.29 6.06
C ALA A 114 14.08 -23.52 7.58
N ASP A 115 14.21 -24.76 8.05
CA ASP A 115 14.21 -25.08 9.47
C ASP A 115 15.62 -24.99 10.06
N SER A 116 15.72 -24.34 11.23
CA SER A 116 17.01 -23.98 11.85
C SER A 116 17.43 -24.90 12.99
N LEU A 117 16.48 -25.61 13.61
CA LEU A 117 16.73 -26.44 14.77
C LEU A 117 15.85 -27.69 14.73
N ALA A 118 16.48 -28.86 14.65
CA ALA A 118 15.75 -30.13 14.60
C ALA A 118 15.10 -30.48 15.95
N GLY A 119 13.84 -30.92 15.89
CA GLY A 119 13.09 -31.48 17.01
C GLY A 119 12.67 -30.45 18.05
N ASP A 120 12.50 -29.18 17.66
CA ASP A 120 12.02 -28.12 18.55
C ASP A 120 10.50 -27.96 18.53
N GLY A 121 9.80 -28.74 17.69
CA GLY A 121 8.35 -28.70 17.52
C GLY A 121 7.86 -27.60 16.58
N ILE A 122 8.77 -26.84 15.96
CA ILE A 122 8.48 -25.78 14.99
C ILE A 122 8.71 -26.33 13.59
N TRP A 123 7.61 -26.62 12.91
CA TRP A 123 7.66 -27.13 11.54
C TRP A 123 7.77 -25.96 10.57
N THR A 124 8.86 -25.91 9.82
CA THR A 124 9.18 -24.81 8.90
C THR A 124 9.37 -25.32 7.47
N GLY A 125 8.94 -24.51 6.50
CA GLY A 125 9.09 -24.80 5.08
C GLY A 125 9.15 -23.53 4.27
N SER A 126 9.60 -23.65 3.02
CA SER A 126 9.64 -22.50 2.12
C SER A 126 9.24 -22.86 0.70
N ILE A 127 8.64 -21.90 0.00
CA ILE A 127 8.14 -22.06 -1.36
C ILE A 127 8.41 -20.78 -2.18
N PRO A 128 8.96 -20.89 -3.40
CA PRO A 128 8.98 -19.77 -4.33
C PRO A 128 7.56 -19.51 -4.82
N TRP A 129 7.07 -18.29 -4.64
CA TRP A 129 5.70 -17.91 -5.00
C TRP A 129 5.68 -16.59 -5.77
N THR A 130 4.88 -16.54 -6.83
CA THR A 130 4.63 -15.33 -7.61
C THR A 130 3.14 -15.03 -7.57
N PRO A 131 2.69 -14.06 -6.75
CA PRO A 131 1.27 -13.75 -6.61
C PRO A 131 0.70 -13.13 -7.90
N PRO A 132 -0.42 -13.64 -8.43
CA PRO A 132 -1.06 -13.08 -9.61
C PRO A 132 -1.87 -11.83 -9.25
N GLY A 133 -1.27 -10.66 -9.47
CA GLY A 133 -1.91 -9.37 -9.21
C GLY A 133 -2.03 -9.00 -7.72
N THR A 134 -2.86 -7.99 -7.43
CA THR A 134 -3.06 -7.40 -6.10
C THR A 134 -4.29 -7.96 -5.38
N GLY A 135 -4.30 -7.96 -4.05
CA GLY A 135 -5.46 -8.37 -3.26
C GLY A 135 -5.05 -9.14 -1.99
N TYR A 136 -5.80 -10.19 -1.66
CA TYR A 136 -5.52 -11.02 -0.49
C TYR A 136 -5.21 -12.46 -0.90
N ALA A 137 -4.15 -13.00 -0.31
CA ALA A 137 -3.85 -14.42 -0.35
C ALA A 137 -4.15 -15.06 1.01
N LYS A 138 -4.42 -16.36 1.01
CA LYS A 138 -4.64 -17.18 2.20
C LYS A 138 -3.48 -18.16 2.33
N ILE A 139 -2.84 -18.16 3.49
CA ILE A 139 -1.95 -19.25 3.91
C ILE A 139 -2.75 -20.15 4.84
N GLU A 140 -2.66 -21.46 4.64
CA GLU A 140 -3.33 -22.48 5.44
C GLU A 140 -2.36 -23.62 5.73
N ALA A 141 -2.35 -24.14 6.95
CA ALA A 141 -1.51 -25.26 7.34
C ALA A 141 -2.33 -26.30 8.12
N TRP A 142 -1.99 -27.58 7.91
CA TRP A 142 -2.60 -28.73 8.58
C TRP A 142 -1.55 -29.82 8.80
N ALA A 143 -1.80 -30.66 9.79
CA ALA A 143 -1.00 -31.84 10.10
C ALA A 143 -1.84 -33.10 9.87
N THR A 144 -1.17 -34.16 9.44
CA THR A 144 -1.74 -35.49 9.26
C THR A 144 -0.99 -36.45 10.18
N ASP A 145 -1.75 -37.26 10.89
CA ASP A 145 -1.28 -38.31 11.79
C ASP A 145 -2.07 -39.59 11.49
N GLY A 146 -1.50 -40.42 10.60
CA GLY A 146 -2.18 -41.59 10.07
C GLY A 146 -3.51 -41.25 9.40
N ASP A 147 -4.61 -41.70 10.00
CA ASP A 147 -5.98 -41.46 9.51
C ASP A 147 -6.59 -40.14 10.03
N THR A 148 -5.89 -39.44 10.92
CA THR A 148 -6.37 -38.20 11.55
C THR A 148 -5.75 -36.99 10.88
N VAL A 149 -6.54 -35.94 10.67
CA VAL A 149 -6.08 -34.64 10.17
C VAL A 149 -6.42 -33.58 11.21
N SER A 150 -5.47 -32.68 11.49
CA SER A 150 -5.68 -31.57 12.42
C SER A 150 -6.72 -30.59 11.89
N LEU A 151 -7.28 -29.76 12.77
CA LEU A 151 -7.96 -28.55 12.32
C LEU A 151 -6.94 -27.65 11.58
N PRO A 152 -7.28 -27.09 10.42
CA PRO A 152 -6.37 -26.20 9.71
C PRO A 152 -6.29 -24.85 10.42
N ILE A 153 -5.08 -24.29 10.47
CA ILE A 153 -4.84 -22.90 10.88
C ILE A 153 -4.59 -22.07 9.64
N SER A 154 -5.12 -20.84 9.58
CA SER A 154 -4.97 -19.99 8.41
C SER A 154 -4.80 -18.51 8.76
N VAL A 155 -4.17 -17.77 7.85
CA VAL A 155 -4.00 -16.33 7.91
C VAL A 155 -4.22 -15.73 6.51
N GLN A 156 -4.73 -14.50 6.47
CA GLN A 156 -4.81 -13.71 5.23
C GLN A 156 -3.65 -12.72 5.18
N ILE A 157 -3.03 -12.60 4.01
CA ILE A 157 -1.91 -11.69 3.75
C ILE A 157 -2.28 -10.78 2.58
N GLU A 158 -1.88 -9.52 2.67
CA GLU A 158 -2.12 -8.53 1.61
C GLU A 158 -1.00 -8.58 0.57
N VAL A 159 -1.38 -8.58 -0.71
CA VAL A 159 -0.50 -8.45 -1.85
C VAL A 159 -0.71 -7.07 -2.47
N ILE A 160 0.30 -6.22 -2.37
CA ILE A 160 0.27 -4.85 -2.87
C ILE A 160 0.81 -4.78 -4.30
N GLY A 161 0.36 -3.78 -5.06
CA GLY A 161 0.91 -3.53 -6.38
C GLY A 161 2.36 -3.04 -6.31
N PRO A 162 3.11 -3.11 -7.42
CA PRO A 162 4.39 -2.42 -7.49
C PRO A 162 4.18 -0.94 -7.15
N VAL A 163 4.97 -0.43 -6.21
CA VAL A 163 5.00 1.01 -5.94
C VAL A 163 5.74 1.65 -7.11
N ASP A 164 4.99 2.24 -8.04
CA ASP A 164 5.57 3.08 -9.07
C ASP A 164 6.26 4.27 -8.37
N SER A 165 7.57 4.18 -8.19
CA SER A 165 8.41 5.31 -7.76
C SER A 165 8.42 6.46 -8.79
N GLY A 166 7.78 6.26 -9.95
CA GLY A 166 7.44 7.29 -10.94
C GLY A 166 6.02 7.85 -10.84
N GLY A 167 5.28 7.56 -9.77
CA GLY A 167 3.87 7.92 -9.61
C GLY A 167 3.57 9.39 -9.91
N LEU A 168 2.62 9.64 -10.83
CA LEU A 168 2.07 10.91 -11.35
C LEU A 168 3.07 11.99 -11.81
N PHE A 169 4.23 12.13 -11.20
CA PHE A 169 5.26 13.10 -11.54
C PHE A 169 6.15 12.63 -12.67
N SER A 170 6.44 11.32 -12.84
CA SER A 170 7.33 10.89 -13.94
C SER A 170 6.68 11.04 -15.32
N SER A 171 5.36 10.84 -15.41
CA SER A 171 4.60 11.07 -16.65
C SER A 171 4.51 12.56 -17.01
N ILE A 172 4.55 13.46 -16.02
CA ILE A 172 4.66 14.90 -16.25
C ILE A 172 6.13 15.27 -16.58
N MET A 173 7.11 14.54 -16.03
CA MET A 173 8.54 14.82 -16.24
C MET A 173 9.09 14.45 -17.61
N GLU A 174 8.53 13.45 -18.29
CA GLU A 174 8.93 13.12 -19.67
C GLU A 174 8.69 14.27 -20.65
N ASP A 175 7.74 15.17 -20.37
CA ASP A 175 7.36 16.25 -21.29
C ASP A 175 7.66 17.68 -20.77
N PHE A 176 8.24 17.83 -19.57
CA PHE A 176 8.61 19.15 -19.03
C PHE A 176 9.56 19.92 -19.94
N ALA A 177 10.48 19.23 -20.64
CA ALA A 177 11.40 19.91 -21.56
C ALA A 177 10.61 20.61 -22.68
N ASN A 178 9.62 19.94 -23.27
CA ASN A 178 8.82 20.49 -24.36
C ASN A 178 7.87 21.59 -23.88
N ILE A 179 7.24 21.39 -22.71
CA ILE A 179 6.34 22.38 -22.10
C ILE A 179 7.11 23.66 -21.71
N VAL A 180 8.28 23.52 -21.08
CA VAL A 180 9.14 24.66 -20.72
C VAL A 180 9.64 25.39 -21.96
N PHE A 181 10.04 24.67 -23.02
CA PHE A 181 10.40 25.28 -24.30
C PHE A 181 9.25 26.05 -24.93
N ALA A 182 8.03 25.51 -24.91
CA ALA A 182 6.85 26.18 -25.44
C ALA A 182 6.53 27.48 -24.69
N ILE A 183 6.60 27.45 -23.34
CA ILE A 183 6.37 28.63 -22.50
C ILE A 183 7.45 29.71 -22.75
N LEU A 184 8.72 29.31 -22.84
CA LEU A 184 9.82 30.25 -23.13
C LEU A 184 9.73 30.85 -24.53
N ALA A 185 9.34 30.06 -25.53
CA ALA A 185 9.11 30.56 -26.89
C ALA A 185 7.95 31.57 -26.92
N MET A 186 6.86 31.30 -26.20
CA MET A 186 5.72 32.20 -26.11
C MET A 186 6.08 33.53 -25.42
N LEU A 187 6.84 33.47 -24.32
CA LEU A 187 7.36 34.66 -23.64
C LEU A 187 8.34 35.46 -24.52
N GLY A 188 9.19 34.77 -25.29
CA GLY A 188 10.09 35.42 -26.24
C GLY A 188 9.35 36.18 -27.34
N ILE A 189 8.30 35.59 -27.92
CA ILE A 189 7.46 36.24 -28.93
C ILE A 189 6.73 37.43 -28.31
N PHE A 190 6.14 37.27 -27.12
CA PHE A 190 5.42 38.34 -26.43
C PHE A 190 6.34 39.50 -26.02
N GLY A 191 7.56 39.19 -25.55
CA GLY A 191 8.57 40.18 -25.24
C GLY A 191 9.05 40.93 -26.48
N ALA A 192 9.25 40.23 -27.60
CA ALA A 192 9.66 40.83 -28.86
C ALA A 192 8.58 41.77 -29.42
N THR A 193 7.31 41.37 -29.42
CA THR A 193 6.20 42.23 -29.88
C THR A 193 6.05 43.47 -29.01
N PHE A 194 6.13 43.33 -27.68
CA PHE A 194 6.10 44.46 -26.75
C PHE A 194 7.27 45.44 -26.97
N MET A 195 8.50 44.92 -27.15
CA MET A 195 9.68 45.75 -27.36
C MET A 195 9.64 46.49 -28.72
N LEU A 196 9.14 45.83 -29.77
CA LEU A 196 8.95 46.45 -31.09
C LEU A 196 7.89 47.55 -31.04
N ASN A 197 6.78 47.33 -30.32
CA ASN A 197 5.73 48.34 -30.17
C ASN A 197 6.23 49.56 -29.38
N ARG A 198 7.03 49.33 -28.32
CA ARG A 198 7.67 50.40 -27.56
C ARG A 198 8.67 51.19 -28.41
N ARG A 199 9.49 50.52 -29.24
CA ARG A 199 10.45 51.19 -30.13
C ARG A 199 9.76 52.10 -31.16
N ARG A 200 8.64 51.65 -31.73
CA ARG A 200 7.85 52.46 -32.67
C ARG A 200 7.31 53.74 -32.02
N ASN A 201 6.81 53.64 -30.79
CA ASN A 201 6.31 54.80 -30.06
C ASN A 201 7.45 55.80 -29.76
N MET A 202 8.61 55.30 -29.33
CA MET A 202 9.78 56.16 -29.06
C MET A 202 10.34 56.83 -30.32
N GLN A 203 10.27 56.18 -31.49
CA GLN A 203 10.64 56.81 -32.76
C GLN A 203 9.69 57.95 -33.14
N ARG A 204 8.38 57.75 -32.95
CA ARG A 204 7.39 58.80 -33.21
C ARG A 204 7.56 60.01 -32.29
N ASP A 205 7.91 59.77 -31.03
CA ASP A 205 8.20 60.83 -30.07
C ASP A 205 9.50 61.57 -30.41
N LEU A 206 10.53 60.87 -30.91
CA LEU A 206 11.75 61.49 -31.44
C LEU A 206 11.48 62.34 -32.70
N ASP A 207 10.62 61.89 -33.60
CA ASP A 207 10.23 62.64 -34.80
C ASP A 207 9.45 63.91 -34.43
N LEU A 208 8.56 63.83 -33.42
CA LEU A 208 7.87 65.01 -32.88
C LEU A 208 8.87 65.98 -32.25
N ILE A 209 9.82 65.51 -31.45
CA ILE A 209 10.86 66.38 -30.86
C ILE A 209 11.74 67.02 -31.95
N GLN A 210 12.07 66.30 -33.02
CA GLN A 210 12.83 66.86 -34.15
C GLN A 210 12.03 67.92 -34.91
N SER A 211 10.70 67.79 -35.01
CA SER A 211 9.84 68.81 -35.61
C SER A 211 9.79 70.13 -34.82
N TRP A 212 10.15 70.10 -33.53
CA TRP A 212 10.28 71.31 -32.71
C TRP A 212 11.61 72.03 -32.95
N SER A 213 12.57 71.41 -33.66
CA SER A 213 13.88 72.00 -33.96
C SER A 213 13.94 72.77 -35.28
N THR A 214 12.86 72.77 -36.07
CA THR A 214 12.75 73.63 -37.27
C THR A 214 12.11 74.96 -36.91
N ILE A 215 12.91 75.92 -36.47
CA ILE A 215 12.53 77.34 -36.49
C ILE A 215 12.78 77.87 -37.91
N PRO A 216 11.74 78.16 -38.72
CA PRO A 216 11.94 78.98 -39.91
C PRO A 216 12.29 80.40 -39.46
N GLY A 217 13.44 80.90 -39.94
CA GLY A 217 13.77 82.30 -39.79
C GLY A 217 12.72 83.18 -40.45
N GLU A 218 12.38 84.29 -39.77
CA GLU A 218 11.53 85.39 -40.22
C GLU A 218 10.00 85.15 -40.24
N ALA A 219 9.33 85.56 -39.15
CA ALA A 219 8.11 86.37 -39.20
C ALA A 219 7.76 86.93 -37.82
N THR A 220 8.13 88.19 -37.58
CA THR A 220 7.63 89.03 -36.49
C THR A 220 6.19 89.48 -36.79
N GLN A 221 5.18 89.07 -36.01
CA GLN A 221 3.93 89.83 -35.88
C GLN A 221 3.36 89.74 -34.46
N SER A 222 2.96 90.92 -33.95
CA SER A 222 2.46 91.22 -32.62
C SER A 222 1.07 90.62 -32.36
N TRP A 223 0.88 90.10 -31.14
CA TRP A 223 -0.37 89.53 -30.62
C TRP A 223 -1.14 90.57 -29.80
N ASP A 224 -2.39 90.88 -30.16
CA ASP A 224 -3.31 91.76 -29.42
C ASP A 224 -4.52 90.93 -28.93
N GLY A 225 -4.75 90.92 -27.62
CA GLY A 225 -5.55 89.91 -26.91
C GLY A 225 -6.73 90.51 -26.16
N THR A 226 -7.81 90.87 -26.86
CA THR A 226 -9.03 91.40 -26.21
C THR A 226 -10.37 90.85 -26.76
N SER A 227 -10.41 89.73 -27.48
CA SER A 227 -11.69 89.22 -28.03
C SER A 227 -12.33 88.02 -27.28
N GLU A 228 -11.70 87.48 -26.23
CA GLU A 228 -12.15 86.20 -25.62
C GLU A 228 -13.17 86.35 -24.47
N VAL A 229 -13.48 87.56 -23.99
CA VAL A 229 -14.36 87.75 -22.82
C VAL A 229 -15.84 88.01 -23.15
N VAL A 230 -16.24 88.04 -24.42
CA VAL A 230 -17.65 88.37 -24.80
C VAL A 230 -18.44 87.14 -25.30
N ALA A 231 -17.78 86.05 -25.71
CA ALA A 231 -18.48 84.88 -26.25
C ALA A 231 -18.99 83.91 -25.18
N ALA A 232 -18.41 83.91 -23.97
CA ALA A 232 -18.76 82.96 -22.91
C ALA A 232 -20.09 83.29 -22.19
N GLU A 233 -20.64 84.50 -22.36
CA GLU A 233 -21.86 84.94 -21.68
C GLU A 233 -23.12 84.77 -22.53
N ALA A 234 -23.00 84.42 -23.82
CA ALA A 234 -24.12 84.23 -24.75
C ALA A 234 -24.63 82.78 -24.87
N GLU A 235 -23.82 81.77 -24.51
CA GLU A 235 -24.23 80.35 -24.62
C GLU A 235 -25.01 79.84 -23.39
N LEU A 236 -25.10 80.63 -22.31
CA LEU A 236 -25.73 80.22 -21.05
C LEU A 236 -27.25 80.50 -20.98
N GLU A 237 -27.81 81.30 -21.89
CA GLU A 237 -29.25 81.60 -21.94
C GLU A 237 -30.05 80.77 -22.97
N ALA A 238 -29.39 79.94 -23.79
CA ALA A 238 -30.08 79.10 -24.79
C ALA A 238 -30.64 77.78 -24.23
N ASN A 239 -30.32 77.43 -22.98
CA ASN A 239 -30.60 76.10 -22.40
C ASN A 239 -31.86 76.05 -21.52
N ARG A 240 -32.85 76.94 -21.72
CA ARG A 240 -34.03 77.02 -20.83
C ARG A 240 -35.40 77.21 -21.50
N SER A 241 -35.57 76.82 -22.75
CA SER A 241 -36.90 76.70 -23.34
C SER A 241 -36.97 75.55 -24.33
N THR A 242 -38.06 74.78 -24.24
CA THR A 242 -38.54 73.73 -25.16
C THR A 242 -38.12 72.28 -24.84
N GLU A 243 -38.63 71.76 -23.72
CA GLU A 243 -39.15 70.38 -23.69
C GLU A 243 -40.51 70.37 -24.42
N GLU A 244 -40.69 69.61 -25.51
CA GLU A 244 -41.89 68.81 -25.75
C GLU A 244 -41.79 67.96 -27.04
N THR A 245 -42.35 66.74 -26.97
CA THR A 245 -42.79 65.81 -28.04
C THR A 245 -41.84 64.73 -28.60
N ALA A 246 -42.18 63.47 -28.25
CA ALA A 246 -42.32 62.24 -29.07
C ALA A 246 -41.71 61.01 -28.32
N VAL A 247 -42.44 60.13 -27.62
CA VAL A 247 -43.49 59.14 -28.00
C VAL A 247 -42.94 57.85 -28.66
N VAL A 248 -42.86 56.78 -27.84
CA VAL A 248 -43.41 55.39 -28.00
C VAL A 248 -42.61 54.24 -28.68
N GLU A 249 -42.50 53.13 -27.89
CA GLU A 249 -42.48 51.64 -28.17
C GLU A 249 -41.46 51.04 -29.17
N ASN A 250 -40.97 49.77 -29.06
CA ASN A 250 -41.32 48.58 -28.27
C ASN A 250 -40.21 47.48 -28.36
N THR A 251 -40.18 46.59 -27.35
CA THR A 251 -39.83 45.13 -27.31
C THR A 251 -38.47 44.60 -27.89
N GLU A 252 -37.80 43.55 -27.41
CA GLU A 252 -38.14 42.36 -26.60
C GLU A 252 -36.86 41.56 -26.18
N GLY A 253 -36.91 40.87 -25.02
CA GLY A 253 -36.21 39.61 -24.69
C GLY A 253 -34.72 39.65 -24.29
N ASN A 254 -34.18 38.87 -23.35
CA ASN A 254 -34.72 37.85 -22.45
C ASN A 254 -33.62 37.46 -21.42
N GLN A 255 -34.07 37.01 -20.24
CA GLN A 255 -33.47 36.03 -19.31
C GLN A 255 -32.25 36.32 -18.39
N GLU A 256 -32.55 36.01 -17.11
CA GLU A 256 -31.75 35.35 -16.06
C GLU A 256 -30.75 36.18 -15.23
N SER A 257 -31.23 36.59 -14.04
CA SER A 257 -30.38 37.01 -12.93
C SER A 257 -30.67 36.21 -11.66
N ASN A 258 -29.65 35.45 -11.29
CA ASN A 258 -28.99 35.41 -9.99
C ASN A 258 -29.61 34.61 -8.83
N GLU A 259 -28.95 33.48 -8.59
CA GLU A 259 -28.83 32.77 -7.33
C GLU A 259 -28.33 33.68 -6.20
N GLY A 260 -28.95 33.58 -5.04
CA GLY A 260 -28.45 34.12 -3.78
C GLY A 260 -28.74 33.14 -2.66
N LYS A 261 -27.85 32.18 -2.44
CA LYS A 261 -27.86 31.36 -1.21
C LYS A 261 -26.44 31.15 -0.70
N ILE A 262 -26.00 32.06 0.15
CA ILE A 262 -24.83 31.88 1.01
C ILE A 262 -25.25 30.90 2.11
N ARG A 263 -24.59 29.74 2.15
CA ARG A 263 -24.71 28.71 3.20
C ARG A 263 -24.05 29.19 4.48
N GLY A 264 -24.80 29.18 5.57
CA GLY A 264 -24.29 29.10 6.93
C GLY A 264 -24.90 27.88 7.62
N SER A 265 -24.05 27.18 8.39
CA SER A 265 -24.35 26.28 9.51
C SER A 265 -25.12 24.97 9.17
N ASP A 266 -24.82 23.78 9.69
CA ASP A 266 -24.26 23.38 10.98
C ASP A 266 -23.53 22.02 10.85
N LEU A 267 -22.43 21.86 11.60
CA LEU A 267 -21.71 20.61 11.81
C LEU A 267 -22.30 19.92 13.05
N ASP A 268 -22.98 18.80 12.82
CA ASP A 268 -23.49 17.89 13.85
C ASP A 268 -22.37 16.96 14.33
N TRP A 269 -22.06 17.04 15.63
CA TRP A 269 -21.21 16.10 16.34
C TRP A 269 -22.04 15.49 17.47
N ASP A 270 -22.65 14.33 17.22
CA ASP A 270 -22.99 13.39 18.29
C ASP A 270 -23.06 11.95 17.77
N SER A 271 -22.11 11.12 18.20
CA SER A 271 -22.33 9.72 18.57
C SER A 271 -21.05 9.12 19.16
N VAL A 272 -20.97 9.17 20.49
CA VAL A 272 -20.26 8.22 21.35
C VAL A 272 -21.25 7.15 21.77
#